data_AF-A0A2V5Q4U4-F1
#
_entry.id   AF-A0A2V5Q4U4-F1
#
_cell.length_a   1.000
_cell.length_b   1.000
_cell.length_c   1.000
_cell.angle_alpha   90.00
_cell.angle_beta   90.00
_cell.angle_gamma   90.00
#
_symmetry.space_group_name_H-M   'P 1'
#
loop_
_entity.id
_entity.type
_entity.pdbx_description
1 polymer ?
#
loop_
_entity_poly.entity_id
_entity_poly.type
_entity_poly.pdbx_seq_one_letter_code
_entity_poly.pdbx_strand_id
1 'polypeptide(L)'
;ARTTNILFIEPGRIFSRSLPIGSSSITAAVAKEFNESFGAAEARKNRDGCVALAGAPEPADADVGRVSKIVRNTMTRLHAELMRSITHYRA
;
A
#
# COMPACT_ATOMS: atom_id res chain seq x y z
N ALA A 1 -9.66 1.69 2.86
CA ALA A 1 -9.45 3.15 2.83
C ALA A 1 -9.06 3.60 1.42
N ARG A 2 -9.46 4.81 1.00
CA ARG A 2 -9.15 5.35 -0.35
C ARG A 2 -7.89 6.20 -0.42
N THR A 3 -7.48 6.75 0.72
CA THR A 3 -6.34 7.66 0.85
C THR A 3 -5.45 7.23 2.02
N THR A 4 -4.24 7.79 2.07
CA THR A 4 -3.31 7.70 3.19
C THR A 4 -2.98 9.12 3.63
N ASN A 5 -3.13 9.41 4.92
CA ASN A 5 -2.87 10.74 5.46
C ASN A 5 -1.47 10.79 6.07
N ILE A 6 -0.73 11.84 5.77
CA ILE A 6 0.59 12.14 6.34
C ILE A 6 0.42 13.34 7.27
N LEU A 7 0.94 13.22 8.48
CA LEU A 7 0.96 14.28 9.48
C LEU A 7 2.40 14.49 9.95
N PHE A 8 2.90 15.73 9.90
CA PHE A 8 4.11 16.15 10.60
C PHE A 8 3.69 17.07 11.75
N ILE A 9 4.11 16.74 12.97
CA ILE A 9 3.68 17.40 14.19
C ILE A 9 4.93 17.88 14.94
N GLU A 10 5.01 19.18 15.17
CA GLU A 10 6.07 19.86 15.93
C GLU A 10 5.44 20.80 16.97
N PRO A 11 6.18 21.27 17.98
CA PRO A 11 5.67 22.24 18.93
C PRO A 11 5.11 23.49 18.22
N GLY A 12 3.80 23.73 18.34
CA GLY A 12 3.13 24.88 17.73
C GLY A 12 2.83 24.78 16.22
N ARG A 13 3.12 23.65 15.56
CA ARG A 13 2.89 23.49 14.12
C ARG A 13 2.42 22.08 13.75
N ILE A 14 1.40 22.01 12.90
CA ILE A 14 0.94 20.77 12.27
C ILE A 14 0.91 20.98 10.76
N PHE A 15 1.56 20.09 10.03
CA PHE A 15 1.40 19.95 8.57
C PHE A 15 0.65 18.66 8.29
N SER A 16 -0.31 18.70 7.38
CA SER A 16 -1.01 17.50 6.93
C SER A 16 -1.18 17.48 5.41
N ARG A 17 -1.08 16.29 4.82
CA ARG A 17 -1.31 16.04 3.39
C ARG A 17 -2.01 14.70 3.22
N SER A 18 -2.99 14.63 2.33
CA SER A 18 -3.65 13.38 1.94
C SER A 18 -3.11 12.87 0.62
N LEU A 19 -2.62 11.64 0.59
CA LEU A 19 -2.19 10.96 -0.64
C LEU A 19 -3.35 10.13 -1.21
N PRO A 20 -3.62 10.19 -2.52
CA PRO A 20 -4.67 9.40 -3.18
C PRO A 20 -4.23 7.94 -3.40
N ILE A 21 -3.58 7.35 -2.41
CA ILE A 21 -3.14 5.95 -2.39
C ILE A 21 -3.65 5.36 -1.08
N GLY A 22 -4.47 4.32 -1.16
CA GLY A 22 -5.04 3.67 0.00
C GLY A 22 -5.29 2.19 -0.27
N SER A 23 -5.70 1.45 0.77
CA SER A 23 -5.88 0.00 0.64
C SER A 23 -6.91 -0.42 -0.43
N SER A 24 -7.85 0.44 -0.82
CA SER A 24 -8.80 0.15 -1.90
C SER A 24 -8.15 0.00 -3.28
N SER A 25 -7.01 0.67 -3.53
CA SER A 25 -6.28 0.49 -4.78
C SER A 25 -5.62 -0.89 -4.86
N ILE A 26 -5.19 -1.43 -3.70
CA ILE A 26 -4.68 -2.79 -3.59
C ILE A 26 -5.80 -3.77 -3.91
N THR A 27 -6.95 -3.63 -3.24
CA THR A 27 -8.11 -4.50 -3.43
C THR A 27 -8.61 -4.49 -4.86
N ALA A 28 -8.67 -3.33 -5.51
CA ALA A 28 -9.05 -3.23 -6.92
C ALA A 28 -8.04 -3.95 -7.84
N ALA A 29 -6.74 -3.86 -7.55
CA ALA A 29 -5.72 -4.57 -8.31
C ALA A 29 -5.79 -6.09 -8.10
N VAL A 30 -6.05 -6.56 -6.87
CA VAL A 30 -6.28 -7.99 -6.59
C VAL A 30 -7.54 -8.49 -7.30
N ALA A 31 -8.65 -7.74 -7.24
CA ALA A 31 -9.88 -8.10 -7.94
C ALA A 31 -9.66 -8.28 -9.45
N LYS A 32 -8.86 -7.38 -10.06
CA LYS A 32 -8.48 -7.49 -11.47
C LYS A 32 -7.57 -8.68 -11.76
N GLU A 33 -6.58 -8.93 -10.91
CA GLU A 33 -5.61 -10.02 -11.07
C GLU A 33 -6.25 -11.41 -10.98
N PHE A 34 -7.23 -11.57 -10.08
CA PHE A 34 -7.88 -12.85 -9.81
C PHE A 34 -9.27 -12.98 -10.44
N ASN A 35 -9.71 -11.96 -11.18
CA ASN A 35 -11.03 -11.88 -11.78
C ASN A 35 -12.16 -12.21 -10.78
N GLU A 36 -12.07 -11.62 -9.60
CA GLU A 36 -12.99 -11.87 -8.49
C GLU A 36 -13.70 -10.59 -8.04
N SER A 37 -14.79 -10.72 -7.29
CA SER A 37 -15.50 -9.55 -6.75
C SER A 37 -14.61 -8.75 -5.81
N PHE A 38 -14.88 -7.43 -5.67
CA PHE A 38 -14.13 -6.57 -4.76
C PHE A 38 -14.13 -7.10 -3.31
N GLY A 39 -15.25 -7.69 -2.86
CA GLY A 39 -15.35 -8.29 -1.52
C GLY A 39 -14.49 -9.54 -1.36
N ALA A 40 -14.46 -10.42 -2.37
CA ALA A 40 -13.58 -11.59 -2.38
C ALA A 40 -12.10 -11.18 -2.40
N ALA A 41 -11.76 -10.18 -3.21
CA ALA A 41 -10.42 -9.60 -3.28
C ALA A 41 -9.98 -8.95 -1.97
N GLU A 42 -10.89 -8.30 -1.24
CA GLU A 42 -10.59 -7.74 0.08
C GLU A 42 -10.24 -8.84 1.07
N ALA A 43 -11.04 -9.93 1.09
CA ALA A 43 -10.78 -11.09 1.94
C ALA A 43 -9.45 -11.76 1.59
N ARG A 44 -9.16 -11.96 0.30
CA ARG A 44 -7.88 -12.51 -0.19
C ARG A 44 -6.71 -11.63 0.21
N LYS A 45 -6.80 -10.31 -0.01
CA LYS A 45 -5.76 -9.35 0.38
C LYS A 45 -5.48 -9.42 1.89
N ASN A 46 -6.50 -9.52 2.72
CA ASN A 46 -6.34 -9.59 4.17
C ASN A 46 -5.72 -10.93 4.64
N ARG A 47 -6.00 -12.02 3.92
CA ARG A 47 -5.46 -13.35 4.23
C ARG A 47 -4.03 -13.55 3.73
N ASP A 48 -3.76 -13.14 2.48
CA ASP A 48 -2.56 -13.53 1.73
C ASP A 48 -1.60 -12.35 1.45
N GLY A 49 -2.02 -11.12 1.74
CA GLY A 49 -1.23 -9.93 1.43
C GLY A 49 -0.07 -9.72 2.39
N CYS A 50 1.16 -9.69 1.85
CA CYS A 50 2.37 -9.46 2.63
C CYS A 50 3.31 -8.44 2.00
N VAL A 51 3.94 -7.61 2.84
CA VAL A 51 5.08 -6.75 2.49
C VAL A 51 6.33 -7.39 3.10
N ALA A 52 6.93 -8.32 2.37
CA ALA A 52 8.13 -8.99 2.84
C ALA A 52 9.37 -8.08 2.74
N LEU A 53 10.30 -8.24 3.68
CA LEU A 53 11.62 -7.60 3.62
C LEU A 53 12.43 -8.16 2.45
N ALA A 54 13.38 -7.36 1.94
CA ALA A 54 14.30 -7.82 0.91
C ALA A 54 15.07 -9.06 1.40
N GLY A 55 15.10 -10.11 0.57
CA GLY A 55 15.74 -11.40 0.92
C GLY A 55 14.83 -12.40 1.64
N ALA A 56 13.56 -12.08 1.86
CA ALA A 56 12.59 -13.07 2.34
C ALA A 56 12.43 -14.22 1.34
N PRO A 57 12.26 -15.48 1.81
CA PRO A 57 11.94 -16.60 0.94
C PRO A 57 10.67 -16.33 0.15
N GLU A 58 10.65 -16.74 -1.12
CA GLU A 58 9.42 -16.62 -1.91
C GLU A 58 8.35 -17.58 -1.37
N PRO A 59 7.06 -17.16 -1.36
CA PRO A 59 5.98 -18.03 -0.94
C PRO A 59 5.92 -19.29 -1.81
N ALA A 60 5.69 -20.43 -1.17
CA ALA A 60 5.46 -21.69 -1.90
C ALA A 60 4.18 -21.62 -2.76
N ASP A 61 3.19 -20.86 -2.31
CA ASP A 61 1.96 -20.61 -3.05
C ASP A 61 2.13 -19.42 -4.00
N ALA A 62 2.00 -19.69 -5.30
CA ALA A 62 2.11 -18.69 -6.35
C ALA A 62 1.05 -17.57 -6.21
N ASP A 63 -0.15 -17.88 -5.72
CA ASP A 63 -1.21 -16.88 -5.53
C ASP A 63 -0.85 -15.90 -4.42
N VAL A 64 -0.31 -16.39 -3.30
CA VAL A 64 0.23 -15.56 -2.22
C VAL A 64 1.37 -14.67 -2.75
N GLY A 65 2.23 -15.22 -3.61
CA GLY A 65 3.27 -14.46 -4.31
C GLY A 65 2.71 -13.32 -5.15
N ARG A 66 1.66 -13.58 -5.94
CA ARG A 66 0.99 -12.57 -6.78
C ARG A 66 0.33 -11.46 -5.96
N VAL A 67 -0.42 -11.81 -4.91
CA VAL A 67 -1.03 -10.83 -3.99
C VAL A 67 0.06 -9.98 -3.32
N SER A 68 1.11 -10.62 -2.81
CA SER A 68 2.22 -9.93 -2.14
C SER A 68 2.95 -8.97 -3.09
N LYS A 69 3.11 -9.33 -4.36
CA LYS A 69 3.67 -8.43 -5.39
C LYS A 69 2.80 -7.18 -5.58
N ILE A 70 1.48 -7.33 -5.66
CA ILE A 70 0.54 -6.20 -5.78
C ILE A 70 0.64 -5.26 -4.57
N VAL A 71 0.66 -5.82 -3.37
CA VAL A 71 0.80 -5.06 -2.12
C VAL A 71 2.13 -4.31 -2.12
N ARG A 72 3.26 -4.98 -2.39
CA ARG A 72 4.60 -4.37 -2.45
C ARG A 72 4.65 -3.21 -3.44
N ASN A 73 4.16 -3.40 -4.67
CA ASN A 73 4.13 -2.34 -5.68
C ASN A 73 3.36 -1.10 -5.22
N THR A 74 2.23 -1.30 -4.52
CA THR A 74 1.45 -0.17 -3.98
C THR A 74 2.20 0.54 -2.86
N MET A 75 2.86 -0.21 -1.97
CA MET A 75 3.65 0.36 -0.87
C MET A 75 4.88 1.12 -1.37
N THR A 76 5.56 0.63 -2.42
CA THR A 76 6.67 1.36 -3.06
C THR A 76 6.22 2.71 -3.61
N ARG A 77 5.05 2.77 -4.26
CA ARG A 77 4.46 4.03 -4.74
C ARG A 77 4.09 4.95 -3.58
N LEU A 78 3.49 4.42 -2.52
CA LEU A 78 3.17 5.19 -1.32
C LEU A 78 4.43 5.77 -0.67
N HIS A 79 5.50 4.98 -0.58
CA HIS A 79 6.79 5.41 -0.04
C HIS A 79 7.38 6.56 -0.86
N ALA A 80 7.35 6.48 -2.20
CA ALA A 80 7.82 7.57 -3.05
C ALA A 80 7.06 8.89 -2.83
N GLU A 81 5.73 8.82 -2.69
CA GLU A 81 4.90 9.99 -2.36
C GLU A 81 5.17 10.54 -0.96
N LEU A 82 5.43 9.67 0.01
CA LEU A 82 5.83 10.06 1.37
C LEU A 82 7.15 10.83 1.34
N MET A 83 8.17 10.30 0.66
CA MET A 83 9.48 10.96 0.54
C MET A 83 9.35 12.34 -0.11
N ARG A 84 8.53 12.48 -1.17
CA ARG A 84 8.25 13.79 -1.77
C ARG A 84 7.56 14.75 -0.78
N SER A 85 6.66 14.25 0.06
CA SER A 85 5.99 15.04 1.10
C SER A 85 6.98 15.51 2.16
N ILE A 86 7.95 14.67 2.55
CA ILE A 86 9.02 15.03 3.47
C ILE A 86 9.91 16.13 2.88
N THR A 87 10.32 15.99 1.62
CA THR A 87 11.13 17.02 0.94
C THR A 87 10.39 18.35 0.87
N HIS A 88 9.11 18.34 0.52
CA HIS A 88 8.29 19.56 0.48
C HIS A 88 8.09 20.19 1.87
N TYR A 89 7.92 19.36 2.90
CA TYR A 89 7.77 19.83 4.28
C TYR A 89 9.05 20.49 4.84
N ARG A 90 10.23 19.98 4.44
CA ARG A 90 11.54 20.47 4.89
C ARG A 90 12.05 21.69 4.13
N ALA A 91 11.52 21.97 2.95
CA ALA A 91 11.85 23.14 2.14
C ALA A 91 11.18 24.40 2.71
#